data_AF-A0A842KW34-F1
#
_entry.id   AF-A0A842KW34-F1
#
_cell.length_a   1.000
_cell.length_b   1.000
_cell.length_c   1.000
_cell.angle_alpha   90.00
_cell.angle_beta   90.00
_cell.angle_gamma   90.00
#
_symmetry.space_group_name_H-M   'P 1'
#
loop_
_entity.id
_entity.type
_entity.pdbx_description
1 polymer ?
#
loop_
_entity_poly.entity_id
_entity_poly.type
_entity_poly.pdbx_seq_one_letter_code
_entity_poly.pdbx_strand_id
1 'polypeptide(L)' 'MAVAIPERIKEKFLNEILEMYANGEISAGKAAEMLGIPRATFYQILAEKKTPLPEKLNQSILKELKELKTNSNTY' A
#
# COMPACT_ATOMS: atom_id res chain seq x y z
N MET A 1 -4.06 -26.96 -20.36
CA MET A 1 -5.03 -25.88 -20.65
C MET A 1 -4.89 -24.84 -19.56
N ALA A 2 -4.37 -23.65 -19.87
CA ALA A 2 -4.29 -22.56 -18.90
C ALA A 2 -5.71 -21.99 -18.72
N VAL A 3 -6.29 -22.16 -17.54
CA VAL A 3 -7.56 -21.53 -17.19
C VAL A 3 -7.29 -20.03 -17.16
N ALA A 4 -7.70 -19.33 -18.21
CA ALA A 4 -7.57 -17.88 -18.28
C ALA A 4 -8.50 -17.28 -17.22
N ILE A 5 -7.95 -16.96 -16.04
CA ILE A 5 -8.68 -16.29 -14.96
C ILE A 5 -9.32 -15.02 -15.57
N PRO A 6 -10.65 -14.87 -15.51
CA PRO A 6 -11.34 -13.69 -16.02
C PRO A 6 -10.76 -12.41 -15.42
N GLU A 7 -10.55 -11.38 -16.24
CA GLU A 7 -9.96 -10.10 -15.80
C GLU A 7 -10.75 -9.46 -14.65
N ARG A 8 -12.07 -9.64 -14.65
CA ARG A 8 -12.95 -9.17 -13.56
C ARG A 8 -12.63 -9.78 -12.20
N ILE A 9 -12.14 -11.02 -12.15
CA ILE A 9 -11.73 -11.68 -10.90
C ILE A 9 -10.38 -11.12 -10.44
N LYS A 10 -9.45 -10.89 -11.38
CA LYS A 10 -8.14 -10.27 -11.08
C LYS A 10 -8.29 -8.85 -10.54
N GLU A 11 -9.22 -8.06 -11.09
CA GLU A 11 -9.45 -6.69 -10.64
C GLU A 11 -10.04 -6.64 -9.22
N LYS A 12 -11.01 -7.50 -8.91
CA LYS A 12 -11.53 -7.61 -7.53
C LYS A 12 -10.46 -8.02 -6.55
N PHE A 13 -9.65 -9.01 -6.90
CA PHE A 13 -8.56 -9.49 -6.06
C PHE A 13 -7.50 -8.40 -5.85
N LEU A 14 -7.16 -7.65 -6.89
CA LEU A 14 -6.26 -6.51 -6.78
C LEU A 14 -6.81 -5.45 -5.81
N ASN A 15 -8.08 -5.08 -5.95
CA ASN A 15 -8.69 -4.06 -5.10
C ASN A 15 -8.71 -4.49 -3.62
N GLU A 16 -8.99 -5.76 -3.34
CA GLU A 16 -8.98 -6.31 -1.98
C GLU A 16 -7.57 -6.24 -1.36
N ILE A 17 -6.53 -6.63 -2.12
CA ILE A 17 -5.14 -6.55 -1.67
C ILE A 17 -4.73 -5.09 -1.40
N LEU A 18 -5.16 -4.16 -2.26
CA LEU A 18 -4.88 -2.73 -2.10
C LEU A 18 -5.56 -2.15 -0.85
N GLU A 19 -6.79 -2.58 -0.55
CA GLU A 19 -7.53 -2.18 0.65
C GLU A 19 -6.84 -2.70 1.92
N MET A 20 -6.48 -3.98 1.95
CA MET A 20 -5.72 -4.56 3.06
C MET A 20 -4.37 -3.85 3.28
N TYR A 21 -3.70 -3.45 2.20
CA TYR A 21 -2.48 -2.65 2.28
C TYR A 21 -2.75 -1.25 2.85
N ALA A 22 -3.79 -0.55 2.35
CA ALA A 22 -4.16 0.78 2.81
C ALA A 22 -4.60 0.80 4.29
N ASN A 23 -5.24 -0.26 4.76
CA ASN A 23 -5.58 -0.45 6.18
C ASN A 23 -4.35 -0.81 7.05
N GLY A 24 -3.21 -1.12 6.42
CA GLY A 24 -2.01 -1.59 7.12
C GLY A 24 -2.20 -2.97 7.76
N GLU A 25 -3.05 -3.81 7.17
CA GLU A 25 -3.24 -5.23 7.53
C GLU A 25 -2.11 -6.08 6.94
N ILE A 26 -1.65 -5.75 5.74
CA ILE A 26 -0.53 -6.44 5.06
C ILE A 26 0.55 -5.46 4.62
N SER A 27 1.79 -5.96 4.53
CA SER A 27 2.92 -5.19 4.01
C SER A 27 2.94 -5.17 2.47
N ALA A 28 3.63 -4.19 1.88
CA ALA A 28 3.82 -4.13 0.42
C ALA A 28 4.52 -5.39 -0.14
N GLY A 29 5.41 -6.00 0.65
CA GLY A 29 6.05 -7.26 0.27
C GLY A 29 5.05 -8.42 0.22
N LYS A 30 4.18 -8.51 1.23
CA LYS A 30 3.14 -9.54 1.28
C LYS A 30 2.09 -9.36 0.19
N ALA A 31 1.68 -8.12 -0.06
CA ALA A 31 0.76 -7.78 -1.14
C ALA A 31 1.32 -8.15 -2.53
N ALA A 32 2.59 -7.85 -2.79
CA ALA A 32 3.26 -8.22 -4.04
C ALA A 32 3.35 -9.74 -4.22
N GLU A 33 3.66 -10.49 -3.15
CA GLU A 33 3.67 -11.95 -3.14
C GLU A 33 2.29 -12.55 -3.46
N MET A 34 1.23 -12.04 -2.83
CA MET A 34 -0.15 -12.50 -3.06
C MET A 34 -0.63 -12.23 -4.49
N LEU A 35 -0.16 -11.14 -5.10
CA LEU A 35 -0.45 -10.81 -6.50
C LEU A 35 0.47 -11.55 -7.49
N GLY A 36 1.50 -12.27 -7.00
CA GLY A 36 2.48 -12.95 -7.84
C GLY A 36 3.33 -11.99 -8.68
N ILE A 37 3.52 -10.75 -8.22
CA ILE A 37 4.26 -9.71 -8.94
C ILE A 37 5.49 -9.24 -8.15
N PRO A 38 6.50 -8.68 -8.82
CA PRO A 38 7.59 -8.00 -8.14
C PRO A 38 7.09 -6.82 -7.30
N ARG A 39 7.75 -6.57 -6.17
CA ARG A 39 7.44 -5.44 -5.28
C ARG A 39 7.52 -4.08 -5.99
N ALA A 40 8.44 -3.92 -6.94
CA ALA A 40 8.54 -2.71 -7.75
C ALA A 40 7.29 -2.49 -8.61
N THR A 41 6.74 -3.56 -9.19
CA THR A 41 5.47 -3.52 -9.95
C THR A 41 4.31 -3.17 -9.03
N PHE A 42 4.28 -3.71 -7.82
CA PHE A 42 3.27 -3.34 -6.83
C PHE A 42 3.28 -1.84 -6.51
N TYR A 43 4.46 -1.23 -6.36
CA TYR A 43 4.56 0.22 -6.15
C TYR A 43 4.10 1.04 -7.37
N GLN A 44 4.32 0.56 -8.59
CA GLN A 44 3.79 1.22 -9.79
C GLN A 44 2.26 1.20 -9.80
N ILE A 45 1.65 0.06 -9.47
CA ILE A 45 0.19 -0.07 -9.37
C ILE A 45 -0.38 0.87 -8.30
N LEU A 46 0.27 0.98 -7.14
CA LEU A 46 -0.12 1.93 -6.09
C LEU A 46 -0.13 3.38 -6.60
N ALA A 47 0.91 3.77 -7.36
CA ALA A 47 1.03 5.10 -7.94
C ALA A 47 -0.07 5.37 -8.98
N GLU A 48 -0.35 4.41 -9.86
CA GLU A 48 -1.42 4.51 -10.87
C GLU A 48 -2.81 4.60 -10.26
N LYS A 49 -3.09 3.78 -9.24
CA LYS A 49 -4.39 3.71 -8.55
C LYS A 49 -4.59 4.84 -7.53
N LYS A 50 -3.57 5.66 -7.29
CA LYS A 50 -3.57 6.71 -6.25
C LYS A 50 -3.99 6.17 -4.87
N THR A 51 -3.60 4.94 -4.58
CA THR A 51 -3.93 4.29 -3.31
C THR A 51 -3.19 5.02 -2.19
N PRO A 52 -3.89 5.44 -1.11
CA PRO A 52 -3.24 6.14 0.00
C PRO A 52 -2.21 5.25 0.69
N LEU A 53 -1.24 5.90 1.35
CA LEU A 53 -0.30 5.18 2.21
C LEU A 53 -1.05 4.48 3.34
N PRO A 54 -0.54 3.33 3.83
CA PRO A 54 -1.15 2.60 4.92
C PRO A 54 -1.44 3.51 6.10
N GLU A 55 -2.63 3.44 6.69
CA GLU A 55 -3.04 4.36 7.76
C GLU A 55 -2.04 4.37 8.92
N LYS A 56 -1.56 3.19 9.33
CA LYS A 56 -0.53 3.05 10.38
C LYS A 56 0.76 3.78 10.02
N LEU A 57 1.19 3.70 8.76
CA LEU A 57 2.38 4.40 8.28
C LEU A 57 2.13 5.91 8.25
N ASN A 58 0.95 6.33 7.79
CA ASN A 58 0.56 7.74 7.79
C ASN A 58 0.54 8.31 9.21
N GLN A 59 -0.01 7.60 10.19
CA GLN A 59 -0.01 8.01 11.60
C GLN A 59 1.41 8.07 12.18
N SER A 60 2.28 7.11 11.85
CA SER A 60 3.69 7.15 12.27
C SER A 60 4.41 8.40 11.72
N ILE A 61 4.28 8.65 10.42
CA ILE A 61 4.87 9.82 9.76
C ILE A 61 4.30 11.11 10.36
N LEU A 62 2.99 11.20 10.57
CA LEU A 62 2.35 12.36 11.20
C LEU A 62 2.86 12.61 12.61
N LYS A 63 3.12 11.55 13.39
CA LYS A 63 3.70 11.67 14.73
C LYS A 63 5.12 12.22 14.67
N GLU A 64 5.98 11.65 13.82
CA GLU A 64 7.35 12.11 13.61
C GLU A 64 7.40 13.58 13.16
N LEU A 65 6.54 13.98 12.20
CA LEU A 65 6.46 15.38 11.75
C LEU A 65 6.02 16.34 12.87
N LYS A 66 5.11 15.91 13.75
CA LYS A 66 4.72 16.71 14.93
C LYS A 66 5.87 16.88 15.91
N GLU A 67 6.64 15.82 16.16
CA GLU A 67 7.81 15.86 17.03
C GLU A 67 8.88 16.80 16.48
N LEU A 68 9.17 16.74 15.17
CA LEU A 68 10.10 17.65 14.50
C LEU A 68 9.64 19.11 14.55
N LYS A 69 8.35 19.37 14.34
CA LYS A 69 7.78 20.72 14.45
C LYS A 69 7.89 21.29 15.86
N THR A 70 7.67 20.45 16.88
CA THR A 70 7.73 20.87 18.29
C THR A 70 9.16 21.16 18.73
N ASN A 71 10.14 20.37 18.26
CA ASN A 71 11.56 20.57 18.56
C ASN A 71 12.19 21.78 17.83
N SER A 72 11.52 22.33 16.82
CA SER A 72 12.00 23.51 16.07
C SER A 72 11.62 24.85 16.73
N ASN A 73 10.83 24.85 17.82
CA ASN A 73 10.31 26.06 18.45
C ASN A 73 11.02 26.43 19.77
N THR A 74 12.19 25.84 20.03
CA THR A 74 13.07 26.17 21.16
C THR A 74 14.42 26.67 20.66
N TYR A 75 14.44 27.80 19.96
CA TYR A 75 15.62 28.64 19.74
C TYR A 75 15.18 30.10 19.59
#